data_AF-A0A8T4M214-F1
#
_entry.id   AF-A0A8T4M214-F1
#
_cell.length_a   1.000
_cell.length_b   1.000
_cell.length_c   1.000
_cell.angle_alpha   90.00
_cell.angle_beta   90.00
_cell.angle_gamma   90.00
#
_symmetry.space_group_name_H-M   'P 1'
#
loop_
_entity.id
_entity.type
_entity.pdbx_description
1 polymer ?
#
loop_
_entity_poly.entity_id
_entity_poly.type
_entity_poly.pdbx_seq_one_letter_code
_entity_poly.pdbx_strand_id
1 'polypeptide(L)'
;MDTIFMNPFFTDIILPFLLIFVVIFAILRKSQVLGDNKFADTIVAAVIAFIFVGVPTAVGFTMKLLPVITVLVVILLCYYLIFGFLGIHKNSGIMIGLGILFGIAFIGTILWATGVWQKISVNEGLIGSIIMLVVLGGAIALVVAIGGNRSGQP
;
A
#
# COMPACT_ATOMS: atom_id res chain seq x y z
N MET A 1 -19.65 -27.71 14.17
CA MET A 1 -19.68 -27.75 12.69
C MET A 1 -18.62 -26.78 12.23
N ASP A 2 -17.56 -27.29 11.60
CA ASP A 2 -16.51 -26.42 11.07
C ASP A 2 -17.09 -25.66 9.87
N THR A 3 -17.30 -24.36 10.05
CA THR A 3 -17.72 -23.48 8.97
C THR A 3 -16.62 -23.51 7.91
N ILE A 4 -16.97 -23.67 6.63
CA ILE A 4 -16.01 -23.71 5.52
C ILE A 4 -15.04 -22.50 5.50
N PHE A 5 -15.49 -21.37 6.05
CA PHE A 5 -14.73 -20.12 6.17
C PHE A 5 -13.72 -20.11 7.34
N MET A 6 -13.81 -21.05 8.27
CA MET A 6 -12.89 -21.22 9.40
C MET A 6 -11.90 -22.35 9.16
N ASN A 7 -11.98 -23.05 8.02
CA ASN A 7 -11.03 -24.08 7.68
C ASN A 7 -9.65 -23.45 7.39
N PRO A 8 -8.55 -23.92 8.03
CA PRO A 8 -7.20 -23.43 7.78
C PRO A 8 -6.79 -23.45 6.30
N PHE A 9 -7.24 -24.45 5.54
CA PHE A 9 -7.01 -24.51 4.11
C PHE A 9 -7.65 -23.31 3.38
N PHE A 10 -8.84 -22.89 3.80
CA PHE A 10 -9.51 -21.76 3.17
C PHE A 10 -8.88 -20.42 3.59
N THR A 11 -8.59 -20.26 4.87
CA THR A 11 -8.02 -19.00 5.40
C THR A 11 -6.58 -18.77 5.00
N ASP A 12 -5.76 -19.81 5.00
CA ASP A 12 -4.31 -19.65 4.86
C ASP A 12 -3.84 -19.82 3.41
N ILE A 13 -4.69 -20.35 2.52
CA ILE A 13 -4.33 -20.62 1.13
C ILE A 13 -5.28 -19.89 0.18
N ILE A 14 -6.59 -20.15 0.27
CA ILE A 14 -7.56 -19.62 -0.70
C ILE A 14 -7.73 -18.10 -0.56
N LEU A 15 -7.88 -17.59 0.66
CA LEU A 15 -8.02 -16.16 0.93
C LEU A 15 -6.82 -15.33 0.43
N PRO A 16 -5.56 -15.64 0.79
CA PRO A 16 -4.40 -14.91 0.30
C PRO A 16 -4.19 -15.08 -1.21
N PHE A 17 -4.47 -16.27 -1.77
CA PHE A 17 -4.47 -16.47 -3.23
C PHE A 17 -5.39 -15.47 -3.92
N LEU A 18 -6.65 -15.42 -3.49
CA LEU A 18 -7.67 -14.60 -4.13
C LEU A 18 -7.37 -13.11 -3.98
N LEU A 19 -6.88 -12.70 -2.81
CA LEU A 19 -6.46 -11.32 -2.58
C LEU A 19 -5.34 -10.91 -3.56
N ILE A 20 -4.27 -11.68 -3.63
CA ILE A 20 -3.12 -11.37 -4.50
C ILE A 20 -3.53 -11.44 -5.97
N PHE A 21 -4.29 -12.46 -6.37
CA PHE A 21 -4.83 -12.59 -7.72
C PHE A 21 -5.60 -11.33 -8.13
N VAL A 22 -6.58 -10.90 -7.33
CA VAL A 22 -7.41 -9.73 -7.65
C VAL A 22 -6.60 -8.45 -7.68
N VAL A 23 -5.69 -8.25 -6.72
CA VAL A 23 -4.86 -7.04 -6.65
C VAL A 23 -3.93 -6.95 -7.87
N ILE A 24 -3.20 -8.02 -8.19
CA ILE A 24 -2.30 -8.05 -9.34
C ILE A 24 -3.09 -7.91 -10.64
N PHE A 25 -4.20 -8.63 -10.78
CA PHE A 25 -5.08 -8.49 -11.95
C PHE A 25 -5.57 -7.06 -12.14
N ALA A 26 -6.02 -6.40 -11.05
CA ALA A 26 -6.48 -5.03 -11.09
C ALA A 26 -5.35 -4.05 -11.47
N ILE A 27 -4.13 -4.25 -10.94
CA ILE A 27 -2.96 -3.44 -11.28
C ILE A 27 -2.61 -3.60 -12.76
N LEU A 28 -2.51 -4.84 -13.26
CA LEU A 28 -2.21 -5.11 -14.67
C LEU A 28 -3.28 -4.49 -15.58
N ARG A 29 -4.56 -4.66 -15.24
CA ARG A 29 -5.67 -4.11 -16.03
C ARG A 29 -5.71 -2.58 -16.02
N LYS A 30 -5.40 -1.95 -14.88
CA LYS A 30 -5.37 -0.48 -14.75
C LYS A 30 -4.17 0.14 -15.46
N SER A 31 -3.04 -0.56 -15.45
CA SER A 31 -1.80 -0.09 -16.05
C SER A 31 -1.66 -0.44 -17.53
N GLN A 32 -2.43 -1.41 -18.04
CA GLN A 32 -2.38 -1.92 -19.41
C GLN A 32 -0.97 -2.35 -19.84
N VAL A 33 -0.18 -2.89 -18.90
CA VAL A 33 1.22 -3.29 -19.13
C VAL A 33 1.35 -4.36 -20.22
N LEU A 34 0.37 -5.28 -20.34
CA LEU A 34 0.33 -6.30 -21.39
C LEU A 34 -0.58 -5.92 -22.57
N GLY A 35 -0.94 -4.64 -22.69
CA GLY A 35 -1.92 -4.15 -23.65
C GLY A 35 -3.36 -4.45 -23.22
N ASP A 36 -4.28 -4.59 -24.18
CA ASP A 36 -5.71 -4.80 -23.91
C ASP A 36 -6.12 -6.29 -23.79
N ASN A 37 -5.14 -7.20 -23.70
CA ASN A 37 -5.43 -8.62 -23.60
C ASN A 37 -5.79 -9.05 -22.16
N LYS A 38 -7.09 -8.99 -21.84
CA LYS A 38 -7.64 -9.41 -20.54
C LYS A 38 -7.30 -10.86 -20.17
N PHE A 39 -7.18 -11.75 -21.15
CA PHE A 39 -6.80 -13.15 -20.90
C PHE A 39 -5.36 -13.24 -20.39
N ALA A 40 -4.44 -12.49 -21.02
CA ALA A 40 -3.04 -12.44 -20.59
C ALA A 40 -2.93 -11.91 -19.15
N ASP A 41 -3.63 -10.81 -18.83
CA ASP A 41 -3.65 -10.25 -17.46
C ASP A 41 -4.13 -11.29 -16.43
N THR A 42 -5.17 -12.04 -16.76
CA THR A 42 -5.77 -13.06 -15.89
C THR A 42 -4.79 -14.20 -15.63
N ILE A 43 -4.14 -14.72 -16.67
CA ILE A 43 -3.17 -15.82 -16.57
C ILE A 43 -1.95 -15.38 -15.76
N VAL A 44 -1.40 -14.20 -16.06
CA VAL A 44 -0.23 -13.67 -15.36
C VAL A 44 -0.55 -13.44 -13.87
N ALA A 45 -1.69 -12.82 -13.57
CA ALA A 45 -2.13 -12.62 -12.19
C ALA A 45 -2.33 -13.96 -11.45
N ALA A 46 -2.90 -14.97 -12.10
CA ALA A 46 -3.08 -16.29 -11.52
C ALA A 46 -1.74 -16.97 -11.23
N VAL A 47 -0.79 -16.94 -12.16
CA VAL A 47 0.55 -17.51 -11.98
C VAL A 47 1.28 -16.83 -10.81
N ILE A 48 1.23 -15.50 -10.74
CA ILE A 48 1.84 -14.75 -9.62
C ILE A 48 1.18 -15.13 -8.29
N ALA A 49 -0.15 -15.22 -8.24
CA ALA A 49 -0.87 -15.61 -7.03
C ALA A 49 -0.55 -17.05 -6.59
N PHE A 50 -0.41 -18.00 -7.53
CA PHE A 50 -0.01 -19.37 -7.22
C PHE A 50 1.42 -19.44 -6.66
N ILE A 51 2.37 -18.73 -7.28
CA ILE A 51 3.75 -18.65 -6.78
C ILE A 51 3.77 -18.04 -5.37
N PHE A 52 2.97 -17.00 -5.15
CA PHE A 52 2.88 -16.31 -3.86
C PHE A 52 2.42 -17.24 -2.73
N VAL A 53 1.39 -18.04 -2.98
CA VAL A 53 0.82 -18.97 -1.98
C VAL A 53 1.80 -20.10 -1.66
N GLY A 54 2.71 -20.44 -2.58
CA GLY A 54 3.81 -21.36 -2.33
C GLY A 54 4.87 -20.84 -1.36
N VAL A 55 4.81 -19.57 -0.93
CA VAL A 55 5.78 -18.95 -0.01
C VAL A 55 5.10 -18.63 1.34
N PRO A 56 5.27 -19.46 2.38
CA PRO A 56 4.59 -19.29 3.67
C PRO A 56 4.83 -17.94 4.34
N THR A 57 6.04 -17.39 4.19
CA THR A 57 6.38 -16.06 4.73
C THR A 57 5.57 -14.95 4.07
N ALA A 58 5.33 -15.06 2.76
CA ALA A 58 4.56 -14.08 1.99
C ALA A 58 3.07 -14.17 2.35
N VAL A 59 2.54 -15.39 2.48
CA VAL A 59 1.18 -15.65 2.97
C VAL A 59 0.96 -15.04 4.36
N GLY A 60 1.86 -15.28 5.31
CA GLY A 60 1.76 -14.71 6.66
C GLY A 60 1.79 -13.19 6.68
N PHE A 61 2.53 -12.56 5.76
CA PHE A 61 2.51 -11.10 5.59
C PHE A 61 1.17 -10.61 5.04
N THR A 62 0.62 -11.28 4.03
CA THR A 62 -0.70 -10.97 3.46
C THR A 62 -1.81 -11.06 4.49
N MET A 63 -1.79 -12.08 5.35
CA MET A 63 -2.79 -12.24 6.41
C MET A 63 -2.75 -11.09 7.42
N LYS A 64 -1.58 -10.49 7.66
CA LYS A 64 -1.45 -9.28 8.50
C LYS A 64 -1.92 -8.01 7.79
N LEU A 65 -1.79 -7.95 6.46
CA LEU A 65 -2.28 -6.82 5.65
C LEU A 65 -3.78 -6.87 5.41
N LEU A 66 -4.40 -8.05 5.42
CA LEU A 66 -5.81 -8.22 5.06
C LEU A 66 -6.75 -7.32 5.89
N PRO A 67 -6.63 -7.23 7.23
CA PRO A 67 -7.42 -6.29 8.03
C PRO A 67 -7.19 -4.83 7.64
N VAL A 68 -5.93 -4.45 7.38
CA VAL A 68 -5.55 -3.07 6.99
C VAL A 68 -6.18 -2.70 5.65
N ILE A 69 -6.05 -3.57 4.65
CA ILE A 69 -6.65 -3.36 3.31
C ILE A 69 -8.16 -3.27 3.42
N THR A 70 -8.78 -4.12 4.23
CA THR A 70 -10.24 -4.11 4.44
C THR A 70 -10.70 -2.78 5.01
N VAL A 71 -10.05 -2.32 6.09
CA VAL A 71 -10.36 -1.03 6.70
C VAL A 71 -10.13 0.11 5.71
N LEU A 72 -9.03 0.10 4.96
CA LEU A 72 -8.72 1.14 3.97
C LEU A 72 -9.77 1.21 2.87
N VAL A 73 -10.21 0.06 2.32
CA VAL A 73 -11.26 -0.01 1.30
C VAL A 73 -12.58 0.52 1.86
N VAL A 74 -12.94 0.19 3.09
CA VAL A 74 -14.15 0.70 3.74
C VAL A 74 -14.08 2.21 3.90
N ILE A 75 -12.98 2.77 4.39
CA ILE A 75 -12.85 4.23 4.56
C ILE A 75 -12.84 4.93 3.19
N LEU A 76 -12.16 4.37 2.19
CA LEU A 76 -12.14 4.90 0.82
C LEU A 76 -13.55 4.90 0.21
N LEU A 77 -14.32 3.83 0.42
CA LEU A 77 -15.71 3.75 -0.01
C LEU A 77 -16.57 4.80 0.72
N CYS A 78 -16.42 4.97 2.03
CA CYS A 78 -17.07 6.04 2.79
C CYS A 78 -16.69 7.43 2.25
N TYR A 79 -15.42 7.65 1.90
CA TYR A 79 -14.95 8.89 1.29
C TYR A 79 -15.64 9.16 -0.05
N TYR A 80 -15.65 8.16 -0.95
CA TYR A 80 -16.32 8.28 -2.25
C TYR A 80 -17.82 8.51 -2.10
N LEU A 81 -18.46 7.89 -1.10
CA LEU A 81 -19.87 8.14 -0.81
C LEU A 81 -20.06 9.58 -0.34
N ILE A 82 -19.33 10.06 0.66
CA ILE A 82 -19.48 11.42 1.19
C ILE A 82 -19.23 12.47 0.10
N PHE A 83 -18.11 12.39 -0.62
CA PHE A 83 -17.78 13.36 -1.66
C PHE A 83 -18.65 13.22 -2.92
N GLY A 84 -19.03 11.99 -3.28
CA GLY A 84 -19.92 11.71 -4.40
C GLY A 84 -21.36 12.17 -4.15
N PHE A 85 -21.90 11.94 -2.96
CA PHE A 85 -23.27 12.32 -2.60
C PHE A 85 -23.40 13.82 -2.30
N LEU A 86 -22.44 14.40 -1.58
CA LEU A 86 -22.51 15.82 -1.19
C LEU A 86 -22.17 16.76 -2.35
N GLY A 87 -21.77 16.24 -3.52
CA GLY A 87 -21.42 17.04 -4.69
C GLY A 87 -20.33 18.08 -4.39
N ILE A 88 -19.51 17.86 -3.35
CA ILE A 88 -18.52 18.83 -2.89
C ILE A 88 -17.47 18.97 -3.98
N HIS A 89 -17.56 20.08 -4.72
CA HIS A 89 -16.60 20.41 -5.77
C HIS A 89 -15.25 20.70 -5.12
N LYS A 90 -14.30 19.78 -5.39
CA LYS A 90 -12.84 19.85 -5.28
C LYS A 90 -12.30 21.16 -4.68
N ASN A 91 -12.37 21.29 -3.35
CA ASN A 91 -11.54 22.29 -2.66
C ASN A 91 -10.15 21.68 -2.41
N SER A 92 -9.14 22.16 -3.16
CA SER A 92 -7.79 21.56 -3.24
C SER A 92 -7.11 21.33 -1.88
N GLY A 93 -7.38 22.17 -0.88
CA GLY A 93 -6.73 22.06 0.43
C GLY A 93 -7.16 20.82 1.25
N ILE A 94 -8.46 20.48 1.22
CA ILE A 94 -9.00 19.37 2.01
C ILE A 94 -8.55 18.02 1.42
N MET A 95 -8.48 17.91 0.10
CA MET A 95 -7.99 16.70 -0.58
C MET A 95 -6.52 16.42 -0.27
N ILE A 96 -5.67 17.45 -0.23
CA ILE A 96 -4.24 17.30 0.07
C ILE A 96 -4.04 16.89 1.54
N GLY A 97 -4.75 17.54 2.48
CA GLY A 97 -4.66 17.20 3.90
C GLY A 97 -5.09 15.77 4.20
N LEU A 98 -6.20 15.32 3.59
CA LEU A 98 -6.67 13.94 3.72
C LEU A 98 -5.71 12.93 3.08
N GLY A 99 -5.15 13.25 1.91
CA GLY A 99 -4.17 12.40 1.24
C GLY A 99 -2.91 12.19 2.07
N ILE A 100 -2.39 13.24 2.71
CA ILE A 100 -1.23 13.16 3.60
C ILE A 100 -1.54 12.32 4.84
N LEU A 101 -2.70 12.53 5.47
CA LEU A 101 -3.13 11.76 6.63
C LEU A 101 -3.24 10.26 6.31
N PHE A 102 -3.84 9.92 5.17
CA PHE A 102 -3.92 8.56 4.67
C PHE A 102 -2.56 7.96 4.34
N GLY A 103 -1.67 8.72 3.71
CA GLY A 103 -0.32 8.29 3.40
C GLY A 103 0.46 7.91 4.66
N ILE A 104 0.38 8.75 5.70
CA ILE A 104 1.03 8.50 7.00
C ILE A 104 0.45 7.26 7.68
N ALA A 105 -0.89 7.12 7.70
CA ALA A 105 -1.56 5.95 8.27
C ALA A 105 -1.20 4.65 7.53
N PHE A 106 -1.08 4.70 6.21
CA PHE A 106 -0.70 3.57 5.38
C PHE A 106 0.76 3.15 5.62
N ILE A 107 1.69 4.11 5.66
CA ILE A 107 3.09 3.84 5.99
C ILE A 107 3.22 3.27 7.41
N GLY A 108 2.50 3.82 8.38
CA GLY A 108 2.48 3.33 9.76
C GLY A 108 1.98 1.89 9.88
N THR A 109 0.92 1.54 9.15
CA THR A 109 0.38 0.17 9.14
C THR A 109 1.31 -0.82 8.45
N ILE A 110 2.02 -0.42 7.38
CA ILE A 110 3.06 -1.26 6.77
C ILE A 110 4.21 -1.51 7.76
N LEU A 111 4.71 -0.48 8.43
CA LEU A 111 5.80 -0.59 9.41
C LEU A 111 5.42 -1.47 10.60
N TRP A 112 4.17 -1.40 11.04
CA TRP A 112 3.64 -2.26 12.10
C TRP A 112 3.46 -3.71 11.62
N ALA A 113 2.84 -3.92 10.46
CA ALA A 113 2.55 -5.25 9.91
C ALA A 113 3.82 -6.03 9.53
N THR A 114 4.84 -5.34 9.03
CA THR A 114 6.17 -5.92 8.73
C THR A 114 6.93 -6.32 10.00
N GLY A 115 6.48 -5.93 11.19
CA GLY A 115 7.17 -6.20 12.45
C GLY A 115 8.53 -5.53 12.52
N VAL A 116 8.78 -4.50 11.70
CA VAL A 116 10.02 -3.70 11.72
C VAL A 116 10.24 -3.13 13.12
N TRP A 117 9.17 -2.72 13.81
CA TRP A 117 9.20 -2.29 15.20
C TRP A 117 9.74 -3.33 16.19
N GLN A 118 9.54 -4.63 15.93
CA GLN A 118 10.08 -5.72 16.77
C GLN A 118 11.48 -6.17 16.34
N LYS A 119 11.84 -6.00 15.06
CA LYS A 119 13.17 -6.33 14.54
C LYS A 119 14.20 -5.21 14.72
N ILE A 120 13.77 -3.98 15.00
CA ILE A 120 14.65 -2.93 15.51
C ILE A 120 14.91 -3.24 16.99
N SER A 121 15.83 -4.18 17.25
CA SER A 121 16.74 -3.98 18.36
C SER A 121 17.43 -2.65 18.09
N VAL A 122 17.25 -1.67 18.97
CA VAL A 122 17.87 -0.35 18.84
C VAL A 122 19.38 -0.54 19.02
N ASN A 123 20.05 -1.02 17.98
CA ASN A 123 21.49 -1.09 17.89
C ASN A 123 21.97 0.28 17.40
N GLU A 124 23.05 0.79 17.98
CA GLU A 124 23.57 2.14 17.73
C GLU A 124 23.81 2.41 16.22
N GLY A 125 24.03 1.37 15.42
CA GLY A 125 24.13 1.46 13.96
C GLY A 125 22.84 1.84 13.20
N LEU A 126 21.66 1.49 13.72
CA LEU A 126 20.37 1.87 13.11
C LEU A 126 20.03 3.33 13.38
N ILE A 127 20.39 3.85 14.57
CA ILE A 127 20.28 5.27 14.89
C ILE A 127 21.17 6.08 13.95
N GLY A 128 22.41 5.63 13.72
CA GLY A 128 23.32 6.26 12.76
C GLY A 128 22.77 6.30 11.33
N SER A 129 22.13 5.22 10.89
CA SER A 129 21.54 5.14 9.54
C SER A 129 20.31 6.03 9.38
N ILE A 130 19.44 6.11 10.41
CA ILE A 130 18.26 6.99 10.41
C ILE A 130 18.67 8.47 10.45
N ILE A 131 19.66 8.83 11.29
CA ILE A 131 20.20 10.20 11.32
C ILE A 131 20.79 10.57 9.96
N MET A 132 21.56 9.68 9.33
CA MET A 132 22.14 9.93 8.02
C MET A 132 21.06 10.12 6.94
N LEU A 133 19.98 9.33 6.96
CA LEU A 133 18.85 9.47 6.03
C LEU A 133 18.08 10.77 6.24
N VAL A 134 17.88 11.19 7.49
CA VAL A 134 17.23 12.47 7.83
C VAL A 134 18.11 13.65 7.40
N VAL A 135 19.43 13.56 7.60
CA VAL A 135 20.38 14.59 7.15
C VAL A 135 20.42 14.66 5.62
N LEU A 136 20.43 13.52 4.93
CA LEU A 136 20.42 13.47 3.46
C LEU A 136 19.10 14.01 2.91
N GLY A 137 17.97 13.58 3.47
CA GLY A 137 16.64 14.07 3.12
C GLY A 137 16.48 15.56 3.39
N GLY A 138 17.01 16.04 4.51
CA GLY A 138 17.07 17.47 4.86
C GLY A 138 17.94 18.27 3.91
N ALA A 139 19.12 17.76 3.53
CA ALA A 139 20.01 18.39 2.57
C ALA A 139 19.37 18.48 1.17
N ILE A 140 18.71 17.41 0.71
CA ILE A 140 17.98 17.40 -0.57
C ILE A 140 16.82 18.39 -0.53
N ALA A 141 16.04 18.42 0.56
CA ALA A 141 14.94 19.37 0.73
C ALA A 141 15.43 20.83 0.73
N LEU A 142 16.57 21.10 1.37
CA LEU A 142 17.23 22.41 1.36
C LEU A 142 17.68 22.79 -0.06
N VAL A 143 18.31 21.87 -0.79
CA VAL A 143 18.77 22.10 -2.16
C VAL A 143 17.59 22.38 -3.09
N VAL A 144 16.49 21.64 -2.94
CA VAL A 144 15.27 21.86 -3.71
C VAL A 144 14.60 23.19 -3.34
N ALA A 145 14.58 23.57 -2.06
CA ALA A 145 14.01 24.84 -1.62
C ALA A 145 14.85 26.05 -2.08
N ILE A 146 16.18 25.92 -2.12
CA ILE A 146 17.11 26.96 -2.59
C ILE A 146 17.12 27.03 -4.13
N GLY A 147 16.97 25.89 -4.81
CA GLY A 147 16.91 25.80 -6.28
C GLY A 147 15.56 26.22 -6.86
N GLY A 148 14.47 26.11 -6.12
CA GLY A 148 13.12 26.45 -6.55
C GLY A 148 12.80 27.95 -6.61
N ASN A 149 13.65 28.82 -6.07
CA ASN A 149 13.39 30.26 -5.98
C ASN A 149 14.06 31.09 -7.10
N ARG A 150 14.36 30.50 -8.27
CA ARG A 150 14.95 31.19 -9.43
C ARG A 150 14.24 30.90 -10.76
N SER A 151 12.92 30.81 -10.76
CA SER A 151 12.14 30.83 -12.01
C SER A 151 10.88 31.69 -11.87
N GLY A 152 11.02 32.98 -12.14
CA GLY A 152 9.95 33.99 -12.15
C GLY A 152 10.50 35.39 -11.81
N GLN A 153 11.49 35.91 -12.56
CA GLN A 153 11.33 36.91 -13.65
C GLN A 153 10.99 38.34 -13.17
N PRO A 154 11.38 39.40 -13.89
CA PRO A 154 11.69 39.48 -15.33
C PRO A 154 13.16 39.37 -15.72
#